data_AF-A0A1Y1KF07-F1
#
_entry.id   AF-A0A1Y1KF07-F1
#
_cell.length_a   1.000
_cell.length_b   1.000
_cell.length_c   1.000
_cell.angle_alpha   90.00
_cell.angle_beta   90.00
_cell.angle_gamma   90.00
#
_symmetry.space_group_name_H-M   'P 1'
#
loop_
_entity.id
_entity.type
_entity.pdbx_description
1 polymer ?
#
loop_
_entity_poly.entity_id
_entity_poly.type
_entity_poly.pdbx_seq_one_letter_code
_entity_poly.pdbx_strand_id
1 'polypeptide(L)'
;MTVVTLNKQTITLVQTINRSNRKPKWQLRLEKRIKDLRQTIGRLTQYAQGNSSKRIIKHVQKIIHNDKETLIEALDTYKQKLAVYTTRLRRYKDSRLTKIQNTQFSRNEK
;
A
#
# COMPACT_ATOMS: atom_id res chain seq x y z
N MET A 1 -19.09 2.51 -33.39
CA MET A 1 -20.06 2.26 -32.31
C MET A 1 -20.54 0.82 -32.45
N THR A 2 -20.34 -0.02 -31.45
CA THR A 2 -20.76 -1.42 -31.49
C THR A 2 -22.02 -1.59 -30.64
N VAL A 3 -23.12 -1.98 -31.29
CA VAL A 3 -24.39 -2.31 -30.64
C VAL A 3 -24.50 -3.82 -30.54
N VAL A 4 -24.79 -4.32 -29.34
CA VAL A 4 -25.07 -5.75 -29.10
C VAL A 4 -26.49 -5.84 -28.55
N THR A 5 -27.31 -6.66 -29.19
CA THR A 5 -28.72 -6.88 -28.81
C THR A 5 -28.85 -8.20 -28.06
N LEU A 6 -29.39 -8.16 -26.83
CA LEU A 6 -29.74 -9.34 -26.04
C LEU A 6 -31.16 -9.13 -25.49
N ASN A 7 -32.04 -10.11 -25.68
CA ASN A 7 -33.44 -10.10 -25.21
C ASN A 7 -34.25 -8.83 -25.55
N LYS A 8 -34.22 -8.39 -26.83
CA LYS A 8 -35.02 -7.26 -27.35
C LYS A 8 -34.81 -5.90 -26.64
N GLN A 9 -33.74 -5.75 -25.87
CA GLN A 9 -33.33 -4.48 -25.29
C GLN A 9 -32.02 -4.02 -25.92
N THR A 10 -31.99 -2.77 -26.39
CA THR A 10 -30.80 -2.16 -26.99
C THR A 10 -29.97 -1.54 -25.88
N ILE A 11 -28.89 -2.20 -25.48
CA ILE A 11 -27.98 -1.68 -24.44
C ILE A 11 -26.90 -0.83 -25.13
N THR A 12 -26.97 0.49 -24.97
CA THR A 12 -25.90 1.39 -25.42
C THR A 12 -24.73 1.27 -24.44
N LEU A 13 -23.63 0.63 -24.87
CA LEU A 13 -22.39 0.61 -24.10
C LEU A 13 -21.72 1.99 -24.16
N VAL A 14 -22.25 2.94 -23.39
CA VAL A 14 -21.53 4.17 -23.07
C VAL A 14 -20.34 3.73 -22.22
N GLN A 15 -19.12 3.90 -22.72
CA GLN A 15 -17.90 3.76 -21.93
C GLN A 15 -17.92 4.82 -20.83
N THR A 16 -18.63 4.56 -19.76
CA THR A 16 -18.55 5.34 -18.54
C THR A 16 -17.15 5.11 -17.99
N ILE A 17 -16.29 6.12 -18.13
CA ILE A 17 -15.01 6.15 -17.43
C ILE A 17 -15.35 6.00 -15.95
N ASN A 18 -15.15 4.80 -15.43
CA ASN A 18 -15.62 4.37 -14.13
C ASN A 18 -14.82 5.15 -13.07
N ARG A 19 -15.31 6.33 -12.66
CA ARG A 19 -14.69 7.19 -11.63
C ARG A 19 -14.68 6.52 -10.23
N SER A 20 -15.23 5.31 -10.11
CA SER A 20 -15.56 4.61 -8.86
C SER A 20 -14.41 3.84 -8.21
N ASN A 21 -13.24 3.71 -8.85
CA ASN A 21 -12.17 2.83 -8.34
C ASN A 21 -10.95 3.55 -7.75
N ARG A 22 -11.07 4.86 -7.46
CA ARG A 22 -9.94 5.62 -6.90
C ARG A 22 -9.76 5.26 -5.43
N LYS A 23 -8.66 4.56 -5.11
CA LYS A 23 -8.26 4.28 -3.72
C LYS A 23 -8.28 5.59 -2.91
N PRO A 24 -8.84 5.57 -1.68
CA PRO A 24 -8.85 6.76 -0.86
C PRO A 24 -7.42 7.23 -0.54
N LYS A 25 -7.22 8.54 -0.39
CA LYS A 25 -5.88 9.14 -0.17
C LYS A 25 -5.13 8.50 1.00
N TRP A 26 -5.83 8.11 2.08
CA TRP A 26 -5.20 7.44 3.22
C TRP A 26 -4.60 6.08 2.84
N GLN A 27 -5.25 5.32 1.94
CA GLN A 27 -4.79 4.01 1.51
C GLN A 27 -3.51 4.17 0.68
N LEU A 28 -3.50 5.12 -0.25
CA LEU A 28 -2.32 5.43 -1.06
C LEU A 28 -1.13 5.84 -0.19
N ARG A 29 -1.35 6.65 0.85
CA ARG A 29 -0.28 7.06 1.78
C ARG A 29 0.30 5.87 2.55
N LEU A 30 -0.55 4.97 3.05
CA LEU A 30 -0.10 3.78 3.77
C LEU A 30 0.64 2.81 2.84
N GLU A 31 0.12 2.56 1.65
CA GLU A 31 0.76 1.71 0.64
C GLU A 31 2.14 2.27 0.23
N LYS A 32 2.25 3.58 0.01
CA LYS A 32 3.53 4.25 -0.25
C LYS A 32 4.50 4.05 0.92
N ARG A 33 4.05 4.30 2.15
CA ARG A 33 4.91 4.14 3.34
C ARG A 33 5.42 2.71 3.51
N ILE A 34 4.57 1.71 3.27
CA ILE A 34 4.95 0.28 3.28
C ILE A 34 5.99 0.00 2.21
N LYS A 35 5.81 0.51 0.99
CA LYS A 35 6.78 0.35 -0.11
C LYS A 35 8.14 0.94 0.25
N ASP A 36 8.15 2.16 0.79
CA ASP A 36 9.38 2.84 1.20
C ASP A 36 10.11 2.04 2.29
N LEU A 37 9.37 1.55 3.30
CA LEU A 37 9.94 0.71 4.37
C LEU A 37 10.54 -0.59 3.83
N ARG A 38 9.86 -1.29 2.91
CA ARG A 38 10.39 -2.50 2.27
C ARG A 38 11.67 -2.21 1.49
N GLN A 39 11.73 -1.08 0.77
CA GLN A 39 12.92 -0.69 0.04
C GLN A 39 14.09 -0.39 0.99
N THR A 40 13.83 0.30 2.11
CA THR A 40 14.84 0.55 3.12
C THR A 40 15.36 -0.74 3.74
N ILE A 41 14.47 -1.65 4.17
CA ILE A 41 14.86 -2.96 4.70
C ILE A 41 15.72 -3.71 3.68
N GLY A 42 15.32 -3.76 2.41
CA GLY A 42 16.10 -4.43 1.37
C GLY A 42 17.52 -3.88 1.21
N ARG A 43 17.70 -2.56 1.29
CA ARG A 43 19.02 -1.92 1.23
C ARG A 43 19.88 -2.22 2.47
N LEU A 44 19.28 -2.20 3.66
CA LEU A 44 19.97 -2.56 4.90
C LEU A 44 20.39 -4.04 4.86
N THR A 45 19.53 -4.94 4.38
CA THR A 45 19.85 -6.36 4.20
C THR A 45 20.99 -6.57 3.20
N GLN A 46 20.96 -5.88 2.05
CA GLN A 46 22.05 -5.95 1.06
C GLN A 46 23.38 -5.52 1.66
N TYR A 47 23.40 -4.45 2.45
CA TYR A 47 24.59 -4.01 3.16
C TYR A 47 25.07 -5.04 4.18
N ALA A 48 24.14 -5.62 4.97
CA ALA A 48 24.45 -6.70 5.91
C ALA A 48 25.06 -7.94 5.23
N GLN A 49 24.71 -8.20 3.97
CA GLN A 49 25.24 -9.29 3.15
C GLN A 49 26.58 -8.95 2.47
N GLY A 50 27.19 -7.80 2.78
CA GLY A 50 28.49 -7.39 2.23
C GLY A 50 28.42 -6.62 0.92
N ASN A 51 27.25 -6.09 0.52
CA ASN A 51 27.17 -5.23 -0.66
C ASN A 51 27.69 -3.82 -0.36
N SER A 52 28.84 -3.51 -0.94
CA SER A 52 29.60 -2.27 -0.71
C SER A 52 29.38 -1.19 -1.78
N SER A 53 28.30 -1.24 -2.56
CA SER A 53 28.01 -0.18 -3.52
C SER A 53 27.93 1.18 -2.82
N LYS A 54 28.61 2.20 -3.38
CA LYS A 54 28.60 3.59 -2.86
C LYS A 54 27.19 4.11 -2.57
N ARG A 55 26.21 3.70 -3.38
CA ARG A 55 24.80 4.08 -3.22
C ARG A 55 24.17 3.46 -1.97
N ILE A 56 24.48 2.20 -1.68
CA ILE A 56 23.98 1.47 -0.52
C ILE A 56 24.64 2.00 0.74
N ILE A 57 25.97 2.15 0.74
CA ILE A 57 26.73 2.73 1.86
C ILE A 57 26.18 4.10 2.24
N LYS A 58 26.04 5.02 1.27
CA LYS A 58 25.48 6.36 1.51
C LYS A 58 24.04 6.31 2.03
N HIS A 59 23.26 5.30 1.66
CA HIS A 59 21.90 5.14 2.18
C HIS A 59 21.90 4.64 3.62
N VAL A 60 22.72 3.63 3.92
CA VAL A 60 22.87 3.04 5.25
C VAL A 60 23.40 4.07 6.24
N GLN A 61 24.43 4.84 5.88
CA GLN A 61 25.00 5.93 6.71
C GLN A 61 23.99 7.05 7.01
N LYS A 62 22.98 7.24 6.15
CA LYS A 62 21.89 8.19 6.44
C LYS A 62 20.89 7.64 7.45
N ILE A 63 20.79 6.31 7.57
CA ILE A 63 19.85 5.63 8.46
C ILE A 63 20.50 5.43 9.82
N ILE A 64 21.71 4.85 9.81
CA ILE A 64 22.56 4.66 10.98
C ILE A 64 23.30 5.97 11.19
N HIS A 65 22.68 6.89 11.92
CA HIS A 65 23.27 8.19 12.21
C HIS A 65 24.04 8.13 13.54
N ASN A 66 25.31 8.53 13.53
CA ASN A 66 26.18 8.71 14.70
C ASN A 66 26.26 7.51 15.65
N ASP A 67 26.71 6.34 15.17
CA ASP A 67 27.22 5.19 15.96
C ASP A 67 26.35 4.63 17.10
N LYS A 68 25.14 5.16 17.31
CA LYS A 68 24.26 4.80 18.42
C LYS A 68 23.36 3.60 18.14
N GLU A 69 23.11 3.32 16.86
CA GLU A 69 22.22 2.22 16.45
C GLU A 69 23.02 1.29 15.54
N THR A 70 23.13 0.03 15.94
CA THR A 70 23.74 -0.99 15.10
C THR A 70 22.87 -1.26 13.87
N LEU A 71 23.48 -1.81 12.81
CA LEU A 71 22.75 -2.21 11.61
C LEU A 71 21.59 -3.18 11.91
N ILE A 72 21.77 -4.05 12.90
CA ILE A 72 20.78 -5.05 13.33
C ILE A 72 19.60 -4.36 14.01
N GLU A 73 19.86 -3.44 14.95
CA GLU A 73 18.82 -2.64 15.62
C GLU A 73 18.03 -1.81 14.62
N ALA A 74 18.72 -1.15 13.67
CA ALA A 74 18.06 -0.43 12.60
C ALA A 74 17.17 -1.38 11.78
N LEU A 75 17.67 -2.54 11.37
CA LEU A 75 16.86 -3.53 10.64
C LEU A 75 15.60 -3.93 11.42
N ASP A 76 15.73 -4.20 12.72
CA ASP A 76 14.61 -4.59 13.56
C ASP A 76 13.59 -3.46 13.69
N THR A 77 14.04 -2.24 14.00
CA THR A 77 13.22 -1.03 14.04
C THR A 77 12.40 -0.84 12.76
N TYR A 78 13.00 -1.05 11.59
CA TYR A 78 12.29 -0.92 10.30
C TYR A 78 11.32 -2.07 10.04
N LYS A 79 11.63 -3.30 10.48
CA LYS A 79 10.70 -4.45 10.43
C LYS A 79 9.49 -4.22 11.34
N GLN A 80 9.70 -3.75 12.56
CA GLN A 80 8.62 -3.37 13.48
C GLN A 80 7.73 -2.28 12.86
N LYS A 81 8.33 -1.21 12.32
CA LYS A 81 7.59 -0.17 11.59
C LYS A 81 6.77 -0.76 10.44
N LEU A 82 7.35 -1.64 9.63
CA LEU A 82 6.66 -2.30 8.53
C LEU A 82 5.43 -3.07 9.04
N ALA A 83 5.57 -3.87 10.10
CA ALA A 83 4.48 -4.63 10.70
C ALA A 83 3.34 -3.74 11.22
N VAL A 84 3.67 -2.61 11.82
CA VAL A 84 2.67 -1.62 12.28
C VAL A 84 1.88 -1.04 11.10
N TYR A 85 2.56 -0.61 10.03
CA TYR A 85 1.90 -0.01 8.87
C TYR A 85 1.07 -1.02 8.07
N THR A 86 1.53 -2.26 7.92
CA THR A 86 0.75 -3.32 7.25
C THR A 86 -0.50 -3.67 8.04
N THR A 87 -0.38 -3.81 9.37
CA THR A 87 -1.52 -4.05 10.27
C THR A 87 -2.53 -2.92 10.22
N ARG A 88 -2.06 -1.66 10.25
CA ARG A 88 -2.92 -0.48 10.12
C ARG A 88 -3.67 -0.45 8.79
N LEU A 89 -2.97 -0.74 7.68
CA LEU A 89 -3.60 -0.80 6.35
C LEU A 89 -4.71 -1.85 6.30
N ARG A 90 -4.47 -3.04 6.87
CA ARG A 90 -5.47 -4.10 6.95
C ARG A 90 -6.71 -3.63 7.73
N ARG A 91 -6.53 -3.18 8.98
CA ARG A 91 -7.63 -2.69 9.84
C ARG A 91 -8.47 -1.61 9.15
N TYR A 92 -7.83 -0.68 8.44
CA TYR A 92 -8.54 0.40 7.77
C TYR A 92 -9.32 -0.07 6.54
N LYS A 93 -8.80 -1.06 5.81
CA LYS A 93 -9.53 -1.70 4.71
C LYS A 93 -10.75 -2.45 5.25
N ASP A 94 -10.58 -3.23 6.31
CA ASP A 94 -11.65 -4.00 6.94
C ASP A 94 -12.77 -3.06 7.42
N SER A 95 -12.43 -2.02 8.18
CA SER A 95 -13.41 -1.01 8.64
C SER A 95 -14.13 -0.32 7.49
N ARG A 96 -13.43 0.01 6.39
CA ARG A 96 -14.04 0.61 5.21
C ARG A 96 -14.99 -0.37 4.52
N LEU A 97 -14.62 -1.64 4.42
CA LEU A 97 -15.45 -2.68 3.82
C LEU A 97 -16.76 -2.85 4.60
N THR A 98 -16.68 -2.97 5.93
CA THR A 98 -17.87 -3.05 6.80
C THR A 98 -18.79 -1.85 6.62
N LYS A 99 -18.25 -0.63 6.55
CA LYS A 99 -19.07 0.58 6.31
C LYS A 99 -19.78 0.54 4.96
N ILE A 100 -19.11 0.07 3.92
CA ILE A 100 -19.70 -0.07 2.58
C ILE A 100 -20.82 -1.11 2.62
N GLN A 101 -20.57 -2.27 3.21
CA GLN A 101 -21.56 -3.36 3.34
C GLN A 101 -22.80 -2.90 4.12
N ASN A 102 -22.63 -2.23 5.26
CA ASN A 102 -23.75 -1.70 6.04
C ASN A 102 -24.54 -0.66 5.23
N THR A 103 -23.86 0.22 4.49
CA THR A 103 -24.53 1.21 3.63
C THR A 103 -25.32 0.54 2.51
N GLN A 104 -24.81 -0.54 1.92
CA GLN A 104 -25.51 -1.30 0.89
C GLN A 104 -26.72 -2.03 1.48
N PHE A 105 -26.56 -2.65 2.64
CA PHE A 105 -27.64 -3.34 3.34
C PHE A 105 -28.81 -2.40 3.66
N SER A 106 -28.56 -1.28 4.33
CA SER A 106 -29.62 -0.31 4.67
C SER A 106 -30.30 0.34 3.46
N ARG A 107 -29.64 0.35 2.28
CA ARG A 107 -30.26 0.83 1.03
C ARG A 107 -31.18 -0.21 0.39
N ASN A 108 -30.87 -1.49 0.57
CA ASN A 108 -31.65 -2.59 0.01
C ASN A 108 -32.86 -2.97 0.87
N GLU A 109 -32.89 -2.55 2.15
CA GLU A 109 -34.03 -2.74 3.06
C GLU A 109 -35.11 -1.65 2.95
N LYS A 110 -34.87 -0.60 2.15
CA LYS A 110 -35.85 0.45 1.84
C LYS A 110 -36.47 0.21 0.46
#